data_AF-A0A1Y0MLW5-F1
#
_entry.id   AF-A0A1Y0MLW5-F1
#
_cell.length_a   1.000
_cell.length_b   1.000
_cell.length_c   1.000
_cell.angle_alpha   90.00
_cell.angle_beta   90.00
_cell.angle_gamma   90.00
#
_symmetry.space_group_name_H-M   'P 1'
#
loop_
_entity.id
_entity.type
_entity.pdbx_description
1 polymer ?
#
loop_
_entity_poly.entity_id
_entity_poly.type
_entity_poly.pdbx_seq_one_letter_code
_entity_poly.pdbx_strand_id
1 'polypeptide(L)'
;MKTKLLLLMVAFLCTSHFANAQKKSKPLSFISGKVNISKYHDREELDQMNKGGLLKLYVERIEVIVNILPNIAFATNPNVTMSSIGIPNTKENTKALIENKEASREYFDSTIEFQKKILPYSDTSDLITAILFYESTLKSLYTYNDFKSN
;
A
#
# COMPACT_ATOMS: atom_id res chain seq x y z
N MET A 1 -5.31 -48.89 33.54
CA MET A 1 -4.88 -47.50 33.78
C MET A 1 -4.16 -46.88 32.58
N LYS A 2 -3.29 -47.63 31.88
CA LYS A 2 -2.50 -47.12 30.74
C LYS A 2 -3.32 -46.63 29.53
N THR A 3 -4.40 -47.33 29.17
CA THR A 3 -5.30 -46.95 28.05
C THR A 3 -6.16 -45.73 28.34
N LYS A 4 -6.62 -45.55 29.59
CA LYS A 4 -7.38 -44.37 30.01
C LYS A 4 -6.51 -43.11 30.01
N LEU A 5 -5.24 -43.23 30.37
CA LEU A 5 -4.26 -42.14 30.33
C LEU A 5 -3.90 -41.75 28.88
N LEU A 6 -3.76 -42.75 27.99
CA LEU A 6 -3.52 -42.51 26.57
C LEU A 6 -4.68 -41.73 25.92
N LEU A 7 -5.93 -42.11 26.23
CA LEU A 7 -7.12 -41.45 25.71
C LEU A 7 -7.22 -39.99 26.17
N LEU A 8 -6.85 -39.71 27.42
CA LEU A 8 -6.80 -38.36 27.98
C LEU A 8 -5.75 -37.48 27.29
N MET A 9 -4.57 -38.04 26.98
CA MET A 9 -3.52 -37.31 26.27
C MET A 9 -3.90 -36.99 24.81
N VAL A 10 -4.54 -37.94 24.11
CA VAL A 10 -5.01 -37.71 22.74
C VAL A 10 -6.13 -36.66 22.70
N ALA A 11 -7.06 -36.68 23.67
CA ALA A 11 -8.10 -35.67 23.78
C ALA A 11 -7.52 -34.25 24.03
N PHE A 12 -6.45 -34.14 24.82
CA PHE A 12 -5.77 -32.87 25.08
C PHE A 12 -4.97 -32.34 23.87
N LEU A 13 -4.46 -33.25 23.02
CA LEU A 13 -3.80 -32.89 21.75
C LEU A 13 -4.81 -32.42 20.69
N CYS A 14 -6.04 -32.91 20.70
CA CYS A 14 -7.07 -32.48 19.75
C CYS A 14 -7.61 -31.07 20.05
N THR A 15 -7.73 -30.66 21.32
CA THR A 15 -8.26 -29.33 21.67
C THR A 15 -7.28 -28.18 21.42
N SER A 16 -5.97 -28.47 21.36
CA SER A 16 -4.93 -27.46 21.10
C SER A 16 -4.79 -27.05 19.62
N HIS A 17 -5.33 -27.84 18.68
CA HIS A 17 -5.26 -27.53 17.25
C HIS A 17 -6.39 -26.60 16.76
N PHE A 18 -7.56 -26.60 17.40
CA PHE A 18 -8.69 -25.75 16.97
C PHE A 18 -8.54 -24.27 17.34
N ALA A 19 -7.74 -23.93 18.36
CA ALA A 19 -7.59 -22.55 18.82
C ALA A 19 -6.78 -21.66 17.85
N ASN A 20 -5.90 -22.23 17.03
CA ASN A 20 -5.03 -21.46 16.12
C ASN A 20 -5.67 -21.16 14.74
N ALA A 21 -6.79 -21.80 14.38
CA ALA A 21 -7.45 -21.60 13.09
C ALA A 21 -8.37 -20.35 13.03
N GLN A 22 -8.62 -19.70 14.16
CA GLN A 22 -9.56 -18.58 14.28
C GLN A 22 -8.91 -17.26 14.71
N LYS A 23 -7.64 -17.00 14.37
CA LYS A 23 -7.19 -15.61 14.32
C LYS A 23 -7.89 -14.96 13.12
N LYS A 24 -9.08 -14.37 13.34
CA LYS A 24 -9.73 -13.49 12.38
C LYS A 24 -8.81 -12.29 12.16
N SER A 25 -7.86 -12.43 11.25
CA SER A 25 -7.04 -11.32 10.79
C SER A 25 -7.98 -10.28 10.19
N LYS A 26 -7.80 -9.01 10.55
CA LYS A 26 -8.57 -7.90 9.99
C LYS A 26 -8.62 -8.04 8.45
N PRO A 27 -9.78 -7.83 7.81
CA PRO A 27 -9.89 -7.89 6.35
C PRO A 27 -8.78 -7.08 5.68
N LEU A 28 -8.06 -7.72 4.76
CA LEU A 28 -6.92 -7.10 4.09
C LEU A 28 -7.43 -6.09 3.05
N SER A 29 -6.95 -4.85 3.14
CA SER A 29 -7.22 -3.82 2.15
C SER A 29 -6.25 -3.90 0.97
N PHE A 30 -6.72 -3.48 -0.21
CA PHE A 30 -5.88 -3.37 -1.41
C PHE A 30 -4.75 -2.35 -1.20
N ILE A 31 -5.13 -1.15 -0.77
CA ILE A 31 -4.20 -0.07 -0.50
C ILE A 31 -3.81 -0.09 0.99
N SER A 32 -2.51 0.01 1.28
CA SER A 32 -1.96 0.16 2.62
C SER A 32 -0.95 1.29 2.69
N GLY A 33 -0.63 1.75 3.90
CA GLY A 33 0.39 2.76 4.12
C GLY A 33 -0.16 4.19 4.12
N LYS A 34 0.75 5.17 4.12
CA LYS A 34 0.44 6.59 4.22
C LYS A 34 0.08 7.16 2.85
N VAL A 35 -1.09 6.78 2.34
CA VAL A 35 -1.61 7.28 1.05
C VAL A 35 -2.33 8.62 1.17
N ASN A 36 -2.54 9.12 2.38
CA ASN A 36 -3.21 10.41 2.59
C ASN A 36 -2.23 11.57 2.42
N ILE A 37 -2.47 12.40 1.41
CA ILE A 37 -1.69 13.62 1.16
C ILE A 37 -2.30 14.74 1.99
N SER A 38 -1.54 15.24 2.98
CA SER A 38 -2.03 16.30 3.88
C SER A 38 -2.13 17.65 3.19
N LYS A 39 -1.29 17.91 2.19
CA LYS A 39 -1.22 19.17 1.44
C LYS A 39 -0.65 18.95 0.06
N TYR A 40 -1.26 19.57 -0.93
CA TYR A 40 -0.70 19.78 -2.27
C TYR A 40 -0.06 21.17 -2.32
N HIS A 41 1.04 21.27 -3.04
CA HIS A 41 1.83 22.49 -3.17
C HIS A 41 1.61 23.10 -4.55
N ASP A 42 1.61 24.42 -4.60
CA ASP A 42 1.71 25.15 -5.86
C ASP A 42 3.18 25.41 -6.23
N ARG A 43 3.38 26.02 -7.39
CA ARG A 43 4.72 26.30 -7.91
C ARG A 43 5.50 27.26 -7.00
N GLU A 44 4.86 28.30 -6.49
CA GLU A 44 5.50 29.32 -5.67
C GLU A 44 5.99 28.73 -4.34
N GLU A 45 5.19 27.88 -3.72
CA GLU A 45 5.56 27.15 -2.50
C GLU A 45 6.75 26.20 -2.73
N LEU A 46 6.80 25.54 -3.88
CA LEU A 46 7.89 24.62 -4.22
C LEU A 46 9.18 25.37 -4.56
N ASP A 47 9.11 26.51 -5.25
CA ASP A 47 10.28 27.33 -5.59
C ASP A 47 10.95 27.92 -4.31
N GLN A 48 10.18 28.11 -3.23
CA GLN A 48 10.70 28.55 -1.92
C GLN A 48 11.27 27.40 -1.08
N MET A 49 11.07 26.14 -1.48
CA MET A 49 11.52 24.98 -0.73
C MET A 49 12.98 24.66 -1.02
N ASN A 50 13.76 24.33 0.01
CA ASN A 50 15.12 23.86 -0.20
C ASN A 50 15.14 22.49 -0.90
N LYS A 51 16.27 22.18 -1.57
CA LYS A 51 16.41 20.92 -2.34
C LYS A 51 16.14 19.67 -1.52
N GLY A 52 16.56 19.63 -0.25
CA GLY A 52 16.30 18.50 0.65
C GLY A 52 14.80 18.26 0.90
N GLY A 53 14.03 19.34 1.07
CA GLY A 53 12.57 19.30 1.18
C GLY A 53 11.91 18.77 -0.08
N LEU A 54 12.35 19.26 -1.25
CA LEU A 54 11.85 18.79 -2.54
C LEU A 54 12.14 17.31 -2.77
N LEU A 55 13.35 16.82 -2.44
CA LEU A 55 13.70 15.41 -2.54
C LEU A 55 12.79 14.54 -1.66
N LYS A 56 12.53 14.97 -0.43
CA LYS A 56 11.61 14.27 0.47
C LYS A 56 10.19 14.24 -0.09
N LEU A 57 9.72 15.37 -0.60
CA LEU A 57 8.38 15.49 -1.17
C LEU A 57 8.21 14.60 -2.41
N TYR A 58 9.21 14.60 -3.30
CA TYR A 58 9.25 13.73 -4.47
C TYR A 58 9.10 12.24 -4.10
N VAL A 59 9.88 11.78 -3.11
CA VAL A 59 9.80 10.39 -2.61
C VAL A 59 8.42 10.08 -2.02
N GLU A 60 7.87 10.99 -1.21
CA GLU A 60 6.53 10.82 -0.63
C GLU A 60 5.46 10.68 -1.73
N ARG A 61 5.54 11.48 -2.80
CA ARG A 61 4.58 11.40 -3.90
C ARG A 61 4.68 10.09 -4.67
N ILE A 62 5.88 9.59 -4.93
CA ILE A 62 6.07 8.27 -5.55
C ILE A 62 5.50 7.16 -4.66
N GLU A 63 5.71 7.22 -3.34
CA GLU A 63 5.17 6.24 -2.40
C GLU A 63 3.65 6.12 -2.52
N VAL A 64 2.95 7.26 -2.55
CA VAL A 64 1.50 7.30 -2.70
C VAL A 64 1.08 6.72 -4.05
N ILE A 65 1.75 7.09 -5.14
CA ILE A 65 1.44 6.60 -6.50
C ILE A 65 1.62 5.08 -6.58
N VAL A 66 2.74 4.53 -6.12
CA VAL A 66 3.02 3.08 -6.19
C VAL A 66 2.00 2.27 -5.37
N ASN A 67 1.49 2.81 -4.27
CA ASN A 67 0.47 2.14 -3.46
C ASN A 67 -0.95 2.20 -4.07
N ILE A 68 -1.29 3.29 -4.78
CA ILE A 68 -2.64 3.50 -5.33
C ILE A 68 -2.75 2.98 -6.77
N LEU A 69 -1.85 3.38 -7.66
CA LEU A 69 -2.02 3.28 -9.11
C LEU A 69 -2.26 1.83 -9.61
N PRO A 70 -1.54 0.80 -9.12
CA PRO A 70 -1.81 -0.58 -9.52
C PRO A 70 -3.19 -1.10 -9.10
N ASN A 71 -3.82 -0.45 -8.12
CA ASN A 71 -5.04 -0.91 -7.48
C ASN A 71 -6.30 -0.13 -7.92
N ILE A 72 -6.21 0.87 -8.80
CA ILE A 72 -7.31 1.82 -9.10
C ILE A 72 -8.60 1.16 -9.63
N ALA A 73 -8.49 -0.01 -10.27
CA ALA A 73 -9.66 -0.79 -10.69
C ALA A 73 -10.44 -1.37 -9.49
N PHE A 74 -9.74 -1.65 -8.38
CA PHE A 74 -10.30 -2.25 -7.17
C PHE A 74 -10.57 -1.22 -6.07
N ALA A 75 -9.66 -0.26 -5.88
CA ALA A 75 -9.67 0.68 -4.77
C ALA A 75 -8.95 1.98 -5.14
N THR A 76 -9.54 3.12 -4.78
CA THR A 76 -8.86 4.43 -4.76
C THR A 76 -8.56 4.90 -3.34
N ASN A 77 -9.09 4.19 -2.33
CA ASN A 77 -9.06 4.58 -0.92
C ASN A 77 -8.55 3.41 -0.05
N PRO A 78 -7.90 3.66 1.10
CA PRO A 78 -7.26 2.62 1.93
C PRO A 78 -8.24 1.65 2.62
N ASN A 79 -9.53 1.95 2.66
CA ASN A 79 -10.52 1.15 3.41
C ASN A 79 -11.23 0.09 2.57
N VAL A 80 -10.85 -0.09 1.30
CA VAL A 80 -11.49 -1.05 0.39
C VAL A 80 -10.82 -2.42 0.52
N THR A 81 -11.65 -3.44 0.74
CA THR A 81 -11.26 -4.86 0.92
C THR A 81 -11.86 -5.71 -0.20
N MET A 82 -11.35 -6.93 -0.40
CA MET A 82 -11.92 -7.87 -1.39
C MET A 82 -13.44 -8.04 -1.22
N SER A 83 -13.89 -8.28 0.00
CA SER A 83 -15.31 -8.48 0.31
C SER A 83 -16.16 -7.24 0.02
N SER A 84 -15.60 -6.03 0.16
CA SER A 84 -16.35 -4.79 -0.12
C SER A 84 -16.67 -4.56 -1.60
N ILE A 85 -15.97 -5.25 -2.50
CA ILE A 85 -16.19 -5.17 -3.95
C ILE A 85 -16.64 -6.52 -4.54
N GLY A 86 -17.11 -7.44 -3.70
CA GLY A 86 -17.64 -8.74 -4.13
C GLY A 86 -16.58 -9.76 -4.53
N ILE A 87 -15.30 -9.52 -4.27
CA ILE A 87 -14.25 -10.52 -4.51
C ILE A 87 -14.26 -11.57 -3.39
N PRO A 88 -14.33 -12.87 -3.71
CA PRO A 88 -14.31 -13.94 -2.71
C PRO A 88 -13.05 -13.90 -1.85
N ASN A 89 -13.20 -14.02 -0.54
CA ASN A 89 -12.09 -14.03 0.41
C ASN A 89 -11.50 -15.43 0.57
N THR A 90 -10.98 -15.99 -0.54
CA THR A 90 -10.33 -17.31 -0.57
C THR A 90 -8.88 -17.20 -0.08
N LYS A 91 -8.31 -18.32 0.37
CA LYS A 91 -6.88 -18.40 0.74
C LYS A 91 -5.98 -17.97 -0.41
N GLU A 92 -6.33 -18.35 -1.64
CA GLU A 92 -5.59 -18.01 -2.86
C GLU A 92 -5.61 -16.50 -3.13
N ASN A 93 -6.80 -15.87 -3.14
CA ASN A 93 -6.92 -14.43 -3.35
C ASN A 93 -6.19 -13.64 -2.26
N THR A 94 -6.32 -14.08 -1.00
CA THR A 94 -5.62 -13.46 0.13
C THR A 94 -4.10 -13.54 -0.05
N LYS A 95 -3.59 -14.72 -0.44
CA LYS A 95 -2.16 -14.93 -0.69
C LYS A 95 -1.65 -14.05 -1.83
N ALA A 96 -2.38 -13.99 -2.95
CA ALA A 96 -2.04 -13.13 -4.09
C ALA A 96 -1.98 -11.63 -3.69
N LEU A 97 -2.91 -11.16 -2.86
CA LEU A 97 -2.87 -9.78 -2.37
C LEU A 97 -1.69 -9.53 -1.42
N ILE A 98 -1.33 -10.49 -0.55
CA ILE A 98 -0.15 -10.38 0.31
C ILE A 98 1.12 -10.31 -0.55
N GLU A 99 1.28 -11.23 -1.49
CA GLU A 99 2.44 -11.29 -2.40
C GLU A 99 2.59 -10.02 -3.23
N ASN A 100 1.48 -9.48 -3.76
CA ASN A 100 1.50 -8.20 -4.49
C ASN A 100 1.95 -7.02 -3.60
N LYS A 101 1.53 -6.99 -2.33
CA LYS A 101 1.92 -5.94 -1.39
C LYS A 101 3.39 -6.03 -1.00
N GLU A 102 3.90 -7.24 -0.81
CA GLU A 102 5.32 -7.49 -0.56
C GLU A 102 6.17 -7.09 -1.77
N ALA A 103 5.79 -7.51 -2.97
CA ALA A 103 6.47 -7.14 -4.21
C ALA A 103 6.45 -5.62 -4.46
N SER A 104 5.32 -4.95 -4.22
CA SER A 104 5.21 -3.49 -4.35
C SER A 104 6.12 -2.75 -3.37
N ARG A 105 6.25 -3.27 -2.15
CA ARG A 105 7.15 -2.71 -1.14
C ARG A 105 8.62 -2.89 -1.53
N GLU A 106 9.01 -4.08 -1.97
CA GLU A 106 10.37 -4.37 -2.42
C GLU A 106 10.76 -3.50 -3.63
N TYR A 107 9.85 -3.36 -4.60
CA TYR A 107 10.02 -2.47 -5.73
C TYR A 107 10.20 -1.01 -5.30
N PHE A 108 9.36 -0.52 -4.39
CA PHE A 108 9.47 0.85 -3.89
C PHE A 108 10.78 1.06 -3.14
N ASP A 109 11.12 0.20 -2.18
CA ASP A 109 12.32 0.31 -1.35
C ASP A 109 13.59 0.32 -2.22
N SER A 110 13.69 -0.61 -3.18
CA SER A 110 14.83 -0.67 -4.12
C SER A 110 14.92 0.55 -5.02
N THR A 111 13.78 1.05 -5.52
CA THR A 111 13.71 2.26 -6.34
C THR A 111 14.15 3.49 -5.54
N ILE A 112 13.67 3.65 -4.30
CA ILE A 112 14.02 4.78 -3.45
C ILE A 112 15.50 4.76 -3.06
N GLU A 113 16.09 3.60 -2.79
CA GLU A 113 17.52 3.50 -2.52
C GLU A 113 18.38 3.94 -3.71
N PHE A 114 17.95 3.65 -4.93
CA PHE A 114 18.58 4.20 -6.13
C PHE A 114 18.37 5.71 -6.23
N GLN A 115 17.12 6.18 -6.09
CA GLN A 115 16.76 7.60 -6.21
C GLN A 115 17.48 8.46 -5.16
N LYS A 116 17.62 8.02 -3.91
CA LYS A 116 18.38 8.76 -2.89
C LYS A 116 19.83 9.04 -3.29
N LYS A 117 20.44 8.16 -4.10
CA LYS A 117 21.81 8.33 -4.58
C LYS A 117 21.89 9.27 -5.77
N ILE A 118 20.95 9.18 -6.71
CA ILE A 118 21.04 9.86 -8.01
C ILE A 118 20.23 11.16 -8.06
N LEU A 119 19.05 11.21 -7.43
CA LEU A 119 18.14 12.36 -7.47
C LEU A 119 18.76 13.66 -6.91
N PRO A 120 19.68 13.67 -5.91
CA PRO A 120 20.36 14.90 -5.50
C PRO A 120 21.15 15.61 -6.61
N TYR A 121 21.49 14.91 -7.70
CA TYR A 121 22.16 15.49 -8.86
C TYR A 121 21.20 16.11 -9.89
N SER A 122 19.88 15.89 -9.76
CA SER A 122 18.88 16.50 -10.64
C SER A 122 18.81 18.03 -10.47
N ASP A 123 18.41 18.73 -11.52
CA ASP A 123 18.14 20.17 -11.42
C ASP A 123 16.90 20.44 -10.58
N THR A 124 16.95 21.48 -9.75
CA THR A 124 15.85 21.84 -8.86
C THR A 124 14.56 22.14 -9.64
N SER A 125 14.66 22.77 -10.81
CA SER A 125 13.52 23.05 -11.69
C SER A 125 12.83 21.78 -12.19
N ASP A 126 13.60 20.74 -12.51
CA ASP A 126 13.07 19.46 -12.99
C ASP A 126 12.40 18.71 -11.84
N LEU A 127 13.01 18.76 -10.64
CA LEU A 127 12.44 18.16 -9.44
C LEU A 127 11.09 18.80 -9.09
N ILE A 128 10.98 20.13 -9.14
CA ILE A 128 9.73 20.87 -8.93
C ILE A 128 8.69 20.48 -9.98
N THR A 129 9.09 20.41 -11.25
CA THR A 129 8.20 20.03 -12.36
C THR A 129 7.65 18.62 -12.16
N ALA A 130 8.50 17.68 -11.77
CA ALA A 130 8.09 16.31 -11.50
C ALA A 130 7.14 16.21 -10.29
N ILE A 131 7.40 16.96 -9.22
CA ILE A 131 6.49 17.02 -8.06
C ILE A 131 5.11 17.55 -8.48
N LEU A 132 5.06 18.64 -9.25
CA LEU A 132 3.80 19.20 -9.75
C LEU A 132 3.04 18.19 -10.62
N PHE A 133 3.74 17.46 -11.48
CA PHE A 133 3.14 16.40 -12.29
C PHE A 133 2.57 15.27 -11.43
N TYR A 134 3.31 14.80 -10.42
CA TYR A 134 2.82 13.78 -9.50
C TYR A 134 1.61 14.27 -8.72
N GLU A 135 1.63 15.50 -8.23
CA GLU A 135 0.49 16.08 -7.52
C GLU A 135 -0.74 16.26 -8.42
N SER A 136 -0.56 16.64 -9.69
CA SER A 136 -1.65 16.68 -10.68
C SER A 136 -2.23 15.29 -10.95
N THR A 137 -1.37 14.28 -11.07
CA THR A 137 -1.77 12.87 -11.24
C THR A 137 -2.57 12.40 -10.02
N LEU A 138 -2.09 12.69 -8.82
CA LEU A 138 -2.75 12.33 -7.57
C LEU A 138 -4.11 13.02 -7.42
N LYS A 139 -4.24 14.29 -7.80
CA LYS A 139 -5.53 14.99 -7.86
C LYS A 139 -6.49 14.32 -8.85
N SER A 140 -5.99 13.92 -10.03
CA SER A 140 -6.80 13.22 -11.04
C SER A 140 -7.27 11.84 -10.57
N LEU A 141 -6.52 11.18 -9.69
CA LEU A 141 -6.93 9.92 -9.07
C LEU A 141 -8.13 10.10 -8.12
N TYR A 142 -8.28 11.26 -7.46
CA TYR A 142 -9.48 11.53 -6.66
C TYR A 142 -10.75 11.65 -7.51
N THR A 143 -10.62 12.17 -8.73
CA THR A 143 -11.70 12.26 -9.71
C THR A 143 -11.80 11.01 -10.59
N TYR A 144 -11.08 9.92 -10.27
CA TYR A 144 -11.07 8.71 -11.10
C TYR A 144 -12.47 8.10 -11.29
N ASN A 145 -13.34 8.20 -10.29
CA ASN A 145 -14.70 7.66 -10.40
C ASN A 145 -15.58 8.42 -11.40
N ASP A 146 -15.21 9.64 -11.79
CA ASP A 146 -15.95 10.40 -12.80
C ASP A 146 -15.85 9.71 -14.17
N PHE A 147 -14.77 8.97 -14.43
CA PHE A 147 -14.60 8.15 -15.65
C PHE A 147 -15.51 6.91 -15.70
N LYS A 148 -16.09 6.47 -14.57
CA LYS A 148 -17.01 5.32 -14.53
C LYS A 148 -18.45 5.69 -14.91
N SER A 149 -18.75 6.98 -14.97
CA SER A 149 -20.13 7.49 -15.10
C SER A 149 -20.52 7.85 -16.54
N ASN A 150 -19.72 7.43 -17.53
CA ASN A 150 -19.99 7.52 -18.97
C ASN A 150 -20.14 6.12 -19.57
#